data_AF-A0A4R2TIB3-F1
#
_entry.id   AF-A0A4R2TIB3-F1
#
_cell.length_a   1.000
_cell.length_b   1.000
_cell.length_c   1.000
_cell.angle_alpha   90.00
_cell.angle_beta   90.00
_cell.angle_gamma   90.00
#
_symmetry.space_group_name_H-M   'P 1'
#
loop_
_entity.id
_entity.type
_entity.pdbx_description
1 polymer ?
#
loop_
_entity_poly.entity_id
_entity_poly.type
_entity_poly.pdbx_seq_one_letter_code
_entity_poly.pdbx_strand_id
1 'polypeptide(L)'
;MSLSVAEYVVRREMAKNEEVIIGPGKVKMTRPTLVAIYQIFYSVQTIVYHAGAQTQRDFTRPINNSIKTVLRCLGISENIFIRSRTYF
;
A
#
# COMPACT_ATOMS: atom_id res chain seq x y z
N MET A 1 21.18 13.21 6.32
CA MET A 1 19.87 13.28 5.62
C MET A 1 18.78 12.91 6.61
N SER A 2 17.79 13.77 6.78
CA SER A 2 16.55 13.43 7.51
C SER A 2 15.68 12.53 6.64
N LEU A 3 15.31 11.36 7.14
CA LEU A 3 14.32 10.51 6.47
C LEU A 3 12.93 11.13 6.64
N SER A 4 12.06 10.93 5.66
CA SER A 4 10.63 11.16 5.90
C SER A 4 10.11 10.20 6.98
N VAL A 5 9.07 10.60 7.70
CA VAL A 5 8.46 9.75 8.74
C VAL A 5 8.02 8.40 8.16
N ALA A 6 7.39 8.40 6.99
CA ALA A 6 6.95 7.18 6.31
C ALA A 6 8.13 6.25 5.99
N GLU A 7 9.20 6.79 5.40
CA GLU A 7 10.40 6.00 5.08
C GLU A 7 11.08 5.45 6.34
N TYR A 8 11.19 6.26 7.39
CA TYR A 8 11.75 5.83 8.66
C TYR A 8 10.94 4.68 9.27
N VAL A 9 9.61 4.83 9.37
CA VAL A 9 8.72 3.81 9.94
C VAL A 9 8.77 2.51 9.15
N VAL A 10 8.64 2.57 7.82
CA VAL A 10 8.68 1.37 6.97
C VAL A 10 10.00 0.64 7.13
N ARG A 11 11.15 1.34 7.05
CA ARG A 11 12.46 0.71 7.20
C ARG A 11 12.65 0.11 8.60
N ARG A 12 12.16 0.77 9.65
CA ARG A 12 12.26 0.28 11.02
C ARG A 12 11.46 -1.00 11.22
N GLU A 13 10.19 -1.00 10.82
CA GLU A 13 9.31 -2.16 10.99
C GLU A 13 9.75 -3.34 10.11
N MET A 14 10.16 -3.09 8.86
CA MET A 14 10.70 -4.14 7.99
C MET A 14 11.98 -4.75 8.57
N ALA A 15 12.89 -3.94 9.13
CA ALA A 15 14.11 -4.45 9.75
C ALA A 15 13.81 -5.29 10.99
N LYS A 16 12.82 -4.90 11.79
CA LYS A 16 12.40 -5.64 12.99
C LYS A 16 11.84 -7.03 12.65
N ASN A 17 11.15 -7.16 11.52
CA ASN A 17 10.49 -8.39 11.09
C ASN A 17 11.25 -9.15 10.00
N GLU A 18 12.48 -8.73 9.66
CA GLU A 18 13.31 -9.28 8.59
C GLU A 18 12.59 -9.36 7.22
N GLU A 19 11.79 -8.33 6.92
CA GLU A 19 10.94 -8.31 5.74
C GLU A 19 11.67 -7.84 4.48
N VAL A 20 11.26 -8.40 3.34
CA VAL A 20 11.72 -8.01 2.01
C VAL A 20 10.50 -7.67 1.16
N ILE A 21 10.57 -6.56 0.43
CA ILE A 21 9.56 -6.21 -0.57
C ILE A 21 10.15 -6.30 -1.98
N ILE A 22 9.26 -6.52 -2.95
CA ILE A 22 9.55 -6.33 -4.37
C ILE A 22 9.12 -4.91 -4.74
N GLY A 23 10.10 -4.05 -5.00
CA GLY A 23 9.92 -2.66 -5.38
C GLY A 23 9.80 -2.46 -6.89
N PRO A 24 9.90 -1.19 -7.34
CA PRO A 24 9.92 -0.81 -8.75
C PRO A 24 10.97 -1.59 -9.55
N GLY A 25 10.65 -1.93 -10.79
CA GLY A 25 11.55 -2.74 -11.64
C GLY A 25 11.75 -4.18 -11.16
N LYS A 26 10.88 -4.68 -10.25
CA LYS A 26 10.96 -6.03 -9.65
C LYS A 26 12.22 -6.26 -8.80
N VAL A 27 12.81 -5.18 -8.26
CA VAL A 27 14.00 -5.25 -7.43
C VAL A 27 13.62 -5.64 -5.99
N LYS A 28 14.32 -6.61 -5.41
CA LYS A 28 14.19 -6.97 -3.99
C LYS A 28 14.81 -5.88 -3.11
N MET A 29 14.07 -5.41 -2.11
CA MET A 29 14.50 -4.32 -1.24
C MET A 29 14.23 -4.65 0.23
N THR A 30 15.27 -4.51 1.06
CA THR A 30 15.18 -4.54 2.54
C THR A 30 15.12 -3.13 3.13
N ARG A 31 15.58 -2.12 2.38
CA ARG A 31 15.62 -0.71 2.79
C ARG A 31 15.07 0.17 1.67
N PRO A 32 13.75 0.16 1.44
CA PRO A 32 13.15 0.92 0.35
C PRO A 32 13.29 2.43 0.59
N THR A 33 13.50 3.18 -0.49
CA THR A 33 13.47 4.66 -0.45
C THR A 33 12.02 5.14 -0.40
N LEU A 34 11.81 6.39 0.00
CA LEU A 34 10.46 6.98 -0.04
C LEU A 34 9.81 6.89 -1.43
N VAL A 35 10.59 7.14 -2.50
CA VAL A 35 10.12 7.03 -3.88
C VAL A 35 9.68 5.61 -4.21
N ALA A 36 10.48 4.60 -3.81
CA ALA A 36 10.11 3.21 -4.00
C ALA A 36 8.81 2.87 -3.26
N ILE A 37 8.66 3.33 -2.00
CA ILE A 37 7.45 3.17 -1.17
C ILE A 37 6.21 3.74 -1.87
N TYR A 38 6.30 4.91 -2.51
CA TYR A 38 5.15 5.46 -3.22
C TYR A 38 4.85 4.73 -4.53
N GLN A 39 5.89 4.36 -5.28
CA GLN A 39 5.72 3.72 -6.58
C GLN A 39 5.06 2.33 -6.49
N ILE A 40 5.23 1.59 -5.39
CA ILE A 40 4.54 0.30 -5.23
C ILE A 40 3.01 0.45 -5.23
N PHE A 41 2.49 1.56 -4.73
CA PHE A 41 1.04 1.83 -4.71
C PHE A 41 0.46 2.12 -6.09
N TYR A 42 1.27 2.51 -7.09
CA TYR A 42 0.79 2.75 -8.46
C TYR A 42 0.28 1.48 -9.15
N SER A 43 0.62 0.31 -8.61
CA SER A 43 0.12 -0.97 -9.12
C SER A 43 -1.27 -1.35 -8.58
N VAL A 44 -1.82 -0.60 -7.61
CA VAL A 44 -3.15 -0.85 -7.06
C VAL A 44 -4.22 -0.40 -8.06
N GLN A 45 -5.06 -1.35 -8.49
CA GLN A 45 -6.20 -1.07 -9.36
C GLN A 45 -7.49 -1.37 -8.60
N THR A 46 -8.39 -0.40 -8.59
CA THR A 46 -9.73 -0.53 -7.99
C THR A 46 -10.80 -0.36 -9.06
N ILE A 47 -11.89 -1.12 -8.92
CA ILE A 47 -13.10 -0.96 -9.70
C ILE A 47 -14.19 -0.34 -8.83
N VAL A 48 -15.09 0.42 -9.45
CA VAL A 48 -16.22 1.06 -8.78
C VAL A 48 -17.51 0.46 -9.32
N TYR A 49 -18.39 0.03 -8.42
CA TYR A 49 -19.73 -0.44 -8.73
C TYR A 49 -20.76 0.57 -8.22
N HIS A 50 -21.69 0.94 -9.09
CA HIS A 50 -22.83 1.78 -8.74
C HIS A 50 -24.06 0.88 -8.58
N ALA A 51 -24.48 0.65 -7.33
CA ALA A 51 -25.68 -0.11 -7.00
C ALA A 51 -26.71 0.82 -6.36
N GLY A 52 -27.54 1.45 -7.20
CA GLY A 52 -28.50 2.46 -6.75
C GLY A 52 -27.80 3.65 -6.09
N ALA A 53 -28.13 3.92 -4.82
CA ALA A 53 -27.54 4.99 -4.02
C ALA A 53 -26.17 4.65 -3.40
N GLN A 54 -25.69 3.41 -3.55
CA GLN A 54 -24.41 2.98 -2.98
C GLN A 54 -23.31 2.95 -4.04
N THR A 55 -22.17 3.56 -3.72
CA THR A 55 -20.94 3.43 -4.50
C THR A 55 -19.99 2.50 -3.76
N GLN A 56 -19.89 1.26 -4.25
CA GLN A 56 -18.96 0.28 -3.73
C GLN A 56 -17.66 0.32 -4.53
N ARG A 57 -16.53 0.13 -3.84
CA ARG A 57 -15.22 -0.06 -4.47
C ARG A 57 -14.73 -1.44 -4.15
N ASP A 58 -14.07 -2.06 -5.11
CA ASP A 58 -13.39 -3.33 -4.90
C ASP A 58 -12.04 -3.31 -5.62
N PHE A 59 -11.17 -4.25 -5.29
CA PHE A 59 -9.92 -4.43 -5.99
C PHE A 59 -10.17 -5.14 -7.31
N THR A 60 -9.66 -4.58 -8.42
CA THR A 60 -9.69 -5.27 -9.71
C THR A 60 -8.89 -6.56 -9.66
N ARG A 61 -7.84 -6.59 -8.84
CA ARG A 61 -7.00 -7.76 -8.54
C ARG A 61 -6.53 -7.69 -7.09
N PRO A 62 -6.32 -8.83 -6.41
CA PRO A 62 -5.75 -8.84 -5.07
C PRO A 62 -4.46 -8.01 -5.01
N ILE A 63 -4.34 -7.14 -4.00
CA ILE A 63 -3.10 -6.37 -3.81
C ILE A 63 -1.94 -7.31 -3.47
N ASN A 64 -0.77 -7.00 -4.01
CA ASN A 64 0.41 -7.85 -3.84
C ASN A 64 1.00 -7.76 -2.42
N ASN A 65 1.84 -8.73 -2.06
CA ASN A 65 2.43 -8.81 -0.73
C ASN A 65 3.30 -7.59 -0.38
N SER A 66 4.03 -7.01 -1.33
CA SER A 66 4.83 -5.80 -1.07
C SER A 66 3.96 -4.64 -0.56
N ILE A 67 2.80 -4.43 -1.19
CA ILE A 67 1.85 -3.40 -0.79
C ILE A 67 1.31 -3.70 0.62
N LYS A 68 0.88 -4.93 0.87
CA LYS A 68 0.38 -5.36 2.19
C LYS A 68 1.40 -5.13 3.30
N THR A 69 2.66 -5.52 3.03
CA THR A 69 3.78 -5.32 3.96
C THR A 69 3.97 -3.84 4.30
N VAL A 70 3.99 -2.96 3.29
CA VAL A 70 4.17 -1.52 3.51
C VAL A 70 2.98 -0.90 4.24
N LEU A 71 1.75 -1.26 3.88
CA LEU A 71 0.54 -0.79 4.59
C LEU A 71 0.57 -1.22 6.06
N ARG A 72 0.93 -2.48 6.34
CA ARG A 72 1.10 -2.99 7.71
C ARG A 72 2.14 -2.19 8.48
N CYS A 73 3.31 -1.95 7.89
CA CYS A 73 4.37 -1.16 8.53
C CYS A 73 3.89 0.27 8.89
N LEU A 74 3.04 0.85 8.04
CA LEU A 74 2.47 2.18 8.25
C LEU A 74 1.24 2.18 9.17
N GLY A 75 0.76 1.01 9.62
CA GLY A 75 -0.47 0.90 10.40
C GLY A 75 -1.74 1.24 9.60
N ILE A 76 -1.70 1.14 8.27
CA ILE A 76 -2.81 1.48 7.37
C ILE A 76 -3.54 0.19 6.98
N SER A 77 -4.88 0.22 7.03
CA SER A 77 -5.70 -0.91 6.58
C SER A 77 -5.67 -1.06 5.05
N GLU A 78 -5.61 -2.30 4.57
CA GLU A 78 -5.76 -2.64 3.14
C GLU A 78 -7.04 -2.06 2.54
N ASN A 79 -8.10 -1.95 3.35
CA ASN A 79 -9.41 -1.46 2.92
C ASN A 79 -9.43 0.04 2.60
N ILE A 80 -8.33 0.78 2.80
CA ILE A 80 -8.24 2.20 2.47
C ILE A 80 -8.59 2.48 1.00
N PHE A 81 -8.30 1.53 0.11
CA PHE A 81 -8.56 1.66 -1.33
C PHE A 81 -10.02 1.33 -1.71
N ILE A 82 -10.71 0.49 -0.94
CA ILE A 82 -12.01 -0.08 -1.29
C ILE A 82 -13.16 0.40 -0.40
N ARG A 83 -12.91 1.33 0.52
CA ARG A 83 -13.93 1.83 1.46
C ARG A 83 -15.12 2.44 0.70
N SER A 84 -16.30 1.85 0.89
CA SER A 84 -17.57 2.37 0.37
C SER A 84 -17.91 3.71 1.04
N ARG A 85 -18.38 4.68 0.25
CA ARG A 85 -18.95 5.94 0.75
C ARG A 85 -20.42 5.97 0.34
N THR A 86 -21.30 6.04 1.33
CA THR A 86 -22.70 6.37 1.11
C THR A 86 -22.79 7.89 0.98
N TYR A 87 -23.21 8.37 -0.19
CA TYR A 87 -23.58 9.77 -0.35
C TYR A 87 -25.05 9.87 0.05
N PHE A 88 -25.34 10.60 1.12
CA PHE A 88 -26.68 10.98 1.55
C PHE A 88 -27.07 12.31 0.89
#